data_AF-A0A3Q9FQL2-F1
#
_entry.id   AF-A0A3Q9FQL2-F1
#
_cell.length_a   1.000
_cell.length_b   1.000
_cell.length_c   1.000
_cell.angle_alpha   90.00
_cell.angle_beta   90.00
_cell.angle_gamma   90.00
#
_symmetry.space_group_name_H-M   'P 1'
#
loop_
_entity.id
_entity.type
_entity.pdbx_description
1 polymer ?
#
loop_
_entity_poly.entity_id
_entity_poly.type
_entity_poly.pdbx_seq_one_letter_code
_entity_poly.pdbx_strand_id
1 'polypeptide(L)'
;MSILNQNINTQLEKIYSTIESLLVTLNTNIKAVEKSKDISLGNGLSALTICNFYAGRYLNDSTYIEKGNELVEMIIDILNEQSFSLKNMFSYFNGLTGVCYLFNHLQKKDLIVFDVQENLSAIENYIFDLGYKSIKVGKSDYLHGGLGILYYFLKRIESEINVERCNKIIDAYFTKAKIDEQGLRMINTVLFEAVEEEYNLGLAHGLAGQLIILSHAYEKGLKKEKIQYIIEQGVKYIEGKKRKLEKTNGNSLYAVSFIDILPPDDPANLEFYDSRLA
;
A
#
# COMPACT_ATOMS: atom_id res chain seq x y z
N MET A 1 -32.13 27.89 -17.72
CA MET A 1 -30.73 27.51 -17.97
C MET A 1 -29.75 28.30 -17.07
N SER A 2 -30.18 28.82 -15.90
CA SER A 2 -29.58 30.03 -15.29
C SER A 2 -29.25 29.99 -13.79
N ILE A 3 -29.31 28.84 -13.11
CA ILE A 3 -28.86 28.70 -11.70
C ILE A 3 -28.02 27.44 -11.54
N LEU A 4 -28.44 26.34 -12.17
CA LEU A 4 -27.68 25.08 -12.20
C LEU A 4 -26.28 25.26 -12.83
N ASN A 5 -26.18 26.01 -13.93
CA ASN A 5 -24.89 26.28 -14.58
C ASN A 5 -23.98 27.19 -13.74
N GLN A 6 -24.54 28.15 -12.98
CA GLN A 6 -23.75 28.97 -12.07
C GLN A 6 -23.21 28.14 -10.89
N ASN A 7 -24.04 27.28 -10.30
CA ASN A 7 -23.60 26.39 -9.21
C ASN A 7 -22.53 25.39 -9.66
N ILE A 8 -22.65 24.83 -10.88
CA ILE A 8 -21.64 23.95 -11.46
C ILE A 8 -20.33 24.71 -11.68
N ASN A 9 -20.37 25.91 -12.24
CA ASN A 9 -19.16 26.72 -12.46
C ASN A 9 -18.48 27.10 -11.14
N THR A 10 -19.23 27.47 -10.10
CA THR A 10 -18.66 27.77 -8.79
C THR A 10 -18.05 26.54 -8.11
N GLN A 11 -18.62 25.35 -8.29
CA GLN A 11 -18.00 24.12 -7.78
C GLN A 11 -16.72 23.76 -8.55
N LEU A 12 -16.72 23.94 -9.87
CA LEU A 12 -15.53 23.73 -10.70
C LEU A 12 -14.41 24.69 -10.30
N GLU A 13 -14.70 25.99 -10.13
CA GLU A 13 -13.72 26.98 -9.66
C GLU A 13 -13.09 26.59 -8.31
N LYS A 14 -13.89 26.08 -7.37
CA LYS A 14 -13.38 25.57 -6.08
C LYS A 14 -12.48 24.35 -6.25
N ILE A 15 -12.84 23.43 -7.14
CA ILE A 15 -12.02 22.26 -7.46
C ILE A 15 -10.69 22.71 -8.07
N TYR A 16 -10.71 23.63 -9.04
CA TYR A 16 -9.50 24.17 -9.66
C TYR A 16 -8.60 24.87 -8.65
N SER A 17 -9.15 25.75 -7.82
CA SER A 17 -8.39 26.43 -6.76
C SER A 17 -7.79 25.45 -5.75
N THR A 18 -8.51 24.37 -5.42
CA THR A 18 -7.99 23.31 -4.55
C THR A 18 -6.83 22.57 -5.21
N ILE A 19 -6.97 22.22 -6.50
CA ILE A 19 -5.90 21.57 -7.27
C ILE A 19 -4.66 22.47 -7.34
N GLU A 20 -4.81 23.75 -7.66
CA GLU A 20 -3.71 24.71 -7.69
C GLU A 20 -3.02 24.83 -6.34
N SER A 21 -3.79 24.94 -5.24
CA SER A 21 -3.22 24.98 -3.89
C SER A 21 -2.45 23.70 -3.56
N LEU A 22 -2.95 22.53 -3.95
CA LEU A 22 -2.25 21.25 -3.76
C LEU A 22 -0.95 21.21 -4.56
N LEU A 23 -0.95 21.73 -5.79
CA LEU A 23 0.24 21.79 -6.64
C LEU A 23 1.31 22.75 -6.13
N VAL A 24 0.91 23.89 -5.57
CA VAL A 24 1.83 24.82 -4.88
C VAL A 24 2.45 24.15 -3.66
N THR A 25 1.65 23.45 -2.84
CA THR A 25 2.15 22.69 -1.69
C THR A 25 3.11 21.58 -2.15
N LEU A 26 2.78 20.83 -3.21
CA LEU A 26 3.65 19.82 -3.80
C LEU A 26 5.01 20.42 -4.19
N ASN A 27 5.03 21.54 -4.91
CA ASN A 27 6.26 22.21 -5.34
C ASN A 27 7.10 22.75 -4.17
N THR A 28 6.45 23.19 -3.09
CA THR A 28 7.14 23.65 -1.88
C THR A 28 7.81 22.49 -1.14
N ASN A 29 7.15 21.32 -1.12
CA ASN A 29 7.65 20.12 -0.46
C ASN A 29 8.86 19.50 -1.17
N ILE A 30 8.99 19.68 -2.49
CA ILE A 30 10.11 19.15 -3.29
C ILE A 30 11.45 19.49 -2.64
N LYS A 31 11.74 20.78 -2.39
CA LYS A 31 13.04 21.20 -1.84
C LYS A 31 13.38 20.55 -0.49
N ALA A 32 12.38 20.36 0.36
CA ALA A 32 12.56 19.72 1.66
C ALA A 32 12.86 18.22 1.52
N VAL A 33 12.14 17.55 0.60
CA VAL A 33 12.29 16.11 0.33
C VAL A 33 13.59 15.80 -0.43
N GLU A 34 13.99 16.66 -1.38
CA GLU A 34 15.28 16.59 -2.06
C GLU A 34 16.43 16.62 -1.04
N LYS A 35 16.35 17.52 -0.05
CA LYS A 35 17.34 17.63 1.01
C LYS A 35 17.39 16.39 1.91
N SER A 36 16.25 15.75 2.17
CA SER A 36 16.20 14.52 2.98
C SER A 36 16.61 13.26 2.21
N LYS A 37 16.66 13.33 0.88
CA LYS A 37 16.87 12.18 -0.02
C LYS A 37 15.88 11.04 0.25
N ASP A 38 14.66 11.38 0.68
CA ASP A 38 13.58 10.42 0.85
C ASP A 38 12.96 10.13 -0.52
N ILE A 39 13.21 8.93 -1.05
CA ILE A 39 12.67 8.49 -2.34
C ILE A 39 11.38 7.67 -2.20
N SER A 40 10.81 7.55 -1.00
CA SER A 40 9.64 6.70 -0.75
C SER A 40 8.39 7.10 -1.53
N LEU A 41 7.50 6.13 -1.74
CA LEU A 41 6.20 6.32 -2.40
C LEU A 41 5.19 7.04 -1.50
N GLY A 42 5.32 6.92 -0.18
CA GLY A 42 4.38 7.50 0.77
C GLY A 42 4.53 9.01 0.91
N ASN A 43 5.77 9.49 1.08
CA ASN A 43 6.05 10.90 1.37
C ASN A 43 7.26 11.47 0.60
N GLY A 44 7.98 10.64 -0.14
CA GLY A 44 9.23 11.01 -0.79
C GLY A 44 9.08 11.48 -2.24
N LEU A 45 10.21 11.56 -2.94
CA LEU A 45 10.27 12.00 -4.33
C LEU A 45 9.39 11.15 -5.25
N SER A 46 9.21 9.85 -4.96
CA SER A 46 8.34 8.98 -5.76
C SER A 46 6.87 9.44 -5.72
N ALA A 47 6.38 9.89 -4.56
CA ALA A 47 5.03 10.44 -4.44
C ALA A 47 4.87 11.69 -5.32
N LEU A 48 5.83 12.62 -5.19
CA LEU A 48 5.83 13.88 -5.92
C LEU A 48 5.93 13.67 -7.43
N THR A 49 6.70 12.67 -7.86
CA THR A 49 6.84 12.28 -9.27
C THR A 49 5.50 11.87 -9.87
N ILE A 50 4.75 10.98 -9.20
CA ILE A 50 3.41 10.56 -9.65
C ILE A 50 2.48 11.77 -9.75
N CYS A 51 2.45 12.61 -8.71
CA CYS A 51 1.61 13.80 -8.68
C CYS A 51 1.90 14.73 -9.86
N ASN A 52 3.18 14.98 -10.18
CA ASN A 52 3.59 15.83 -11.30
C ASN A 52 3.15 15.27 -12.66
N PHE A 53 3.40 13.99 -12.94
CA PHE A 53 2.96 13.40 -14.21
C PHE A 53 1.44 13.44 -14.40
N TYR A 54 0.67 13.14 -13.34
CA TYR A 54 -0.78 13.20 -13.43
C TYR A 54 -1.31 14.63 -13.51
N ALA A 55 -0.71 15.57 -12.78
CA ALA A 55 -1.05 16.99 -12.89
C ALA A 55 -0.84 17.49 -14.32
N GLY A 56 0.33 17.25 -14.91
CA GLY A 56 0.63 17.65 -16.28
C GLY A 56 -0.32 17.02 -17.30
N ARG A 57 -0.67 15.73 -17.11
CA ARG A 57 -1.63 15.03 -17.98
C ARG A 57 -3.05 15.59 -17.91
N TYR A 58 -3.55 15.89 -16.71
CA TYR A 58 -4.93 16.35 -16.51
C TYR A 58 -5.10 17.86 -16.75
N LEU A 59 -4.07 18.66 -16.47
CA LEU A 59 -4.07 20.10 -16.72
C LEU A 59 -3.56 20.46 -18.12
N ASN A 60 -3.03 19.48 -18.86
CA ASN A 60 -2.40 19.67 -20.15
C ASN A 60 -1.28 20.75 -20.09
N ASP A 61 -0.43 20.64 -19.07
CA ASP A 61 0.64 21.58 -18.76
C ASP A 61 1.98 20.84 -18.73
N SER A 62 2.86 21.17 -19.68
CA SER A 62 4.16 20.52 -19.83
C SER A 62 5.11 20.80 -18.67
N THR A 63 4.91 21.89 -17.93
CA THR A 63 5.76 22.26 -16.77
C THR A 63 5.78 21.16 -15.73
N TYR A 64 4.62 20.54 -15.45
CA TYR A 64 4.54 19.43 -14.51
C TYR A 64 5.10 18.12 -15.08
N ILE A 65 5.02 17.91 -16.40
CA ILE A 65 5.62 16.75 -17.04
C ILE A 65 7.16 16.85 -17.00
N GLU A 66 7.69 18.02 -17.35
CA GLU A 66 9.11 18.36 -17.25
C GLU A 66 9.59 18.16 -15.80
N LYS A 67 8.84 18.66 -14.81
CA LYS A 67 9.18 18.45 -13.41
C LYS A 67 9.13 16.97 -12.99
N GLY A 68 8.17 16.22 -13.51
CA GLY A 68 8.10 14.76 -13.30
C GLY A 68 9.34 14.05 -13.83
N ASN A 69 9.83 14.43 -15.01
CA ASN A 69 11.05 13.87 -15.59
C ASN A 69 12.31 14.24 -14.78
N GLU A 70 12.45 15.50 -14.34
CA GLU A 70 13.55 15.91 -13.45
C GLU A 70 13.59 15.07 -12.17
N LEU A 71 12.43 14.81 -11.56
CA LEU A 71 12.34 14.01 -10.35
C LEU A 71 12.68 12.53 -10.61
N VAL A 72 12.35 12.01 -11.79
CA VAL A 72 12.76 10.66 -12.22
C VAL A 72 14.28 10.55 -12.31
N GLU A 73 14.93 11.49 -12.99
CA GLU A 73 16.40 11.53 -13.11
C GLU A 73 17.05 11.61 -11.73
N MET A 74 16.53 12.46 -10.85
CA MET A 74 17.03 12.60 -9.49
C MET A 74 16.88 11.31 -8.67
N ILE A 75 15.76 10.60 -8.78
CA ILE A 75 15.57 9.30 -8.09
C ILE A 75 16.60 8.29 -8.61
N ILE A 76 16.87 8.26 -9.92
CA ILE A 76 17.88 7.37 -10.52
C ILE A 76 19.27 7.70 -9.97
N ASP A 77 19.65 8.97 -9.91
CA ASP A 77 20.94 9.40 -9.37
C ASP A 77 21.10 9.00 -7.90
N ILE A 78 20.07 9.25 -7.07
CA ILE A 78 20.06 8.86 -5.66
C ILE A 78 20.18 7.34 -5.49
N LEU A 79 19.53 6.55 -6.35
CA LEU A 79 19.63 5.08 -6.35
C LEU A 79 21.05 4.62 -6.71
N ASN A 80 21.64 5.20 -7.76
CA ASN A 80 22.99 4.87 -8.24
C ASN A 80 24.06 5.22 -7.21
N GLU A 81 23.93 6.37 -6.56
CA GLU A 81 24.79 6.80 -5.46
C GLU A 81 24.54 6.04 -4.15
N GLN A 82 23.45 5.29 -4.06
CA GLN A 82 22.95 4.65 -2.84
C GLN A 82 22.83 5.65 -1.67
N SER A 83 22.44 6.89 -1.99
CA SER A 83 22.44 8.01 -1.04
C SER A 83 21.06 8.31 -0.43
N PHE A 84 20.08 7.42 -0.65
CA PHE A 84 18.70 7.56 -0.16
C PHE A 84 18.57 7.37 1.36
N SER A 85 17.52 7.97 1.92
CA SER A 85 17.09 7.79 3.30
C SER A 85 15.70 7.16 3.34
N LEU A 86 15.61 5.89 3.72
CA LEU A 86 14.36 5.13 3.78
C LEU A 86 14.13 4.57 5.19
N LYS A 87 12.91 4.78 5.72
CA LYS A 87 12.54 4.31 7.07
C LYS A 87 12.36 2.79 7.13
N ASN A 88 11.94 2.17 6.03
CA ASN A 88 11.78 0.74 5.93
C ASN A 88 12.13 0.28 4.50
N MET A 89 13.35 -0.21 4.35
CA MET A 89 14.03 -0.47 3.08
C MET A 89 13.22 -1.28 2.06
N PHE A 90 12.46 -2.30 2.49
CA PHE A 90 11.74 -3.19 1.56
C PHE A 90 10.25 -2.85 1.42
N SER A 91 9.72 -1.94 2.23
CA SER A 91 8.27 -1.70 2.27
C SER A 91 7.72 -1.02 1.02
N TYR A 92 6.41 -1.16 0.80
CA TYR A 92 5.71 -0.50 -0.30
C TYR A 92 5.56 1.01 -0.06
N PHE A 93 5.23 1.41 1.17
CA PHE A 93 4.97 2.81 1.48
C PHE A 93 6.25 3.62 1.71
N ASN A 94 7.23 3.08 2.46
CA ASN A 94 8.43 3.80 2.89
C ASN A 94 9.75 3.19 2.37
N GLY A 95 9.70 2.38 1.31
CA GLY A 95 10.83 1.57 0.86
C GLY A 95 10.97 1.46 -0.65
N LEU A 96 11.97 0.66 -1.05
CA LEU A 96 12.34 0.43 -2.44
C LEU A 96 11.23 -0.25 -3.26
N THR A 97 10.34 -1.02 -2.62
CA THR A 97 9.20 -1.61 -3.35
C THR A 97 8.27 -0.54 -3.90
N GLY A 98 8.05 0.56 -3.16
CA GLY A 98 7.30 1.71 -3.65
C GLY A 98 7.99 2.41 -4.82
N VAL A 99 9.32 2.48 -4.79
CA VAL A 99 10.14 3.03 -5.88
C VAL A 99 10.05 2.14 -7.12
N CYS A 100 10.18 0.82 -6.98
CA CYS A 100 10.00 -0.10 -8.10
C CYS A 100 8.57 -0.01 -8.67
N TYR A 101 7.57 0.11 -7.79
CA TYR A 101 6.19 0.32 -8.20
C TYR A 101 6.03 1.60 -9.02
N LEU A 102 6.64 2.72 -8.61
CA LEU A 102 6.65 3.98 -9.37
C LEU A 102 7.10 3.75 -10.81
N PHE A 103 8.30 3.22 -11.01
CA PHE A 103 8.87 3.05 -12.35
C PHE A 103 8.01 2.11 -13.22
N ASN A 104 7.56 1.00 -12.65
CA ASN A 104 6.64 0.09 -13.33
C ASN A 104 5.31 0.77 -13.70
N HIS A 105 4.76 1.58 -12.80
CA HIS A 105 3.52 2.30 -13.04
C HIS A 105 3.68 3.36 -14.13
N LEU A 106 4.74 4.18 -14.08
CA LEU A 106 5.01 5.20 -15.08
C LEU A 106 5.27 4.59 -16.47
N GLN A 107 6.07 3.51 -16.53
CA GLN A 107 6.30 2.77 -17.78
C GLN A 107 4.99 2.21 -18.34
N LYS A 108 4.18 1.51 -17.54
CA LYS A 108 2.89 0.93 -17.98
C LYS A 108 1.84 1.98 -18.37
N LYS A 109 2.07 3.26 -18.06
CA LYS A 109 1.19 4.37 -18.43
C LYS A 109 1.76 5.23 -19.55
N ASP A 110 2.86 4.80 -20.16
CA ASP A 110 3.59 5.50 -21.21
C ASP A 110 3.97 6.94 -20.79
N LEU A 111 4.26 7.12 -19.49
CA LEU A 111 4.67 8.41 -18.93
C LEU A 111 6.19 8.61 -19.01
N ILE A 112 6.95 7.51 -19.06
CA ILE A 112 8.41 7.51 -19.22
C ILE A 112 8.84 6.37 -20.14
N VAL A 113 10.01 6.51 -20.74
CA VAL A 113 10.71 5.42 -21.44
C VAL A 113 11.75 4.85 -20.49
N PHE A 114 11.44 3.70 -19.87
CA PHE A 114 12.31 3.07 -18.89
C PHE A 114 12.12 1.55 -18.92
N ASP A 115 13.20 0.78 -19.06
CA ASP A 115 13.13 -0.68 -19.00
C ASP A 115 13.23 -1.16 -17.54
N VAL A 116 12.08 -1.41 -16.92
CA VAL A 116 12.01 -1.84 -15.51
C VAL A 116 12.63 -3.23 -15.32
N GLN A 117 12.61 -4.10 -16.33
CA GLN A 117 13.21 -5.43 -16.22
C GLN A 117 14.74 -5.33 -16.18
N GLU A 118 15.32 -4.55 -17.08
CA GLU A 118 16.76 -4.37 -17.14
C GLU A 118 17.28 -3.58 -15.92
N ASN A 119 16.66 -2.43 -15.63
CA ASN A 119 17.21 -1.46 -14.68
C ASN A 119 16.96 -1.80 -13.22
N LEU A 120 15.89 -2.54 -12.88
CA LEU A 120 15.51 -2.79 -11.48
C LEU A 120 15.73 -4.22 -11.00
N SER A 121 16.17 -5.14 -11.87
CA SER A 121 16.30 -6.57 -11.53
C SER A 121 17.09 -6.86 -10.24
N ALA A 122 18.19 -6.15 -10.01
CA ALA A 122 19.01 -6.29 -8.80
C ALA A 122 18.25 -5.83 -7.53
N ILE A 123 17.56 -4.68 -7.63
CA ILE A 123 16.73 -4.16 -6.54
C ILE A 123 15.57 -5.11 -6.26
N GLU A 124 14.93 -5.65 -7.30
CA GLU A 124 13.84 -6.61 -7.18
C GLU A 124 14.24 -7.91 -6.47
N ASN A 125 15.41 -8.44 -6.79
CA ASN A 125 15.96 -9.61 -6.08
C ASN A 125 16.16 -9.29 -4.59
N TYR A 126 16.73 -8.13 -4.29
CA TYR A 126 16.97 -7.69 -2.92
C TYR A 126 15.65 -7.50 -2.12
N ILE A 127 14.67 -6.78 -2.67
CA ILE A 127 13.38 -6.58 -1.98
C ILE A 127 12.62 -7.89 -1.87
N PHE A 128 12.70 -8.80 -2.85
CA PHE A 128 12.07 -10.12 -2.75
C PHE A 128 12.62 -10.91 -1.55
N ASP A 129 13.93 -10.98 -1.40
CA ASP A 129 14.57 -11.71 -0.30
C ASP A 129 14.19 -11.14 1.08
N LEU A 130 14.16 -9.81 1.19
CA LEU A 130 13.74 -9.14 2.42
C LEU A 130 12.25 -9.36 2.72
N GLY A 131 11.38 -9.19 1.72
CA GLY A 131 9.94 -9.40 1.85
C GLY A 131 9.58 -10.83 2.22
N TYR A 132 10.20 -11.79 1.55
CA TYR A 132 9.98 -13.21 1.83
C TYR A 132 10.38 -13.56 3.26
N LYS A 133 11.55 -13.08 3.73
CA LYS A 133 11.96 -13.23 5.15
C LYS A 133 10.99 -12.54 6.11
N SER A 134 10.49 -11.36 5.75
CA SER A 134 9.51 -10.59 6.52
C SER A 134 8.22 -11.40 6.76
N ILE A 135 7.67 -12.00 5.71
CA ILE A 135 6.45 -12.82 5.80
C ILE A 135 6.67 -14.06 6.66
N LYS A 136 7.82 -14.73 6.51
CA LYS A 136 8.16 -15.90 7.33
C LYS A 136 8.16 -15.62 8.83
N VAL A 137 8.43 -14.38 9.24
CA VAL A 137 8.40 -13.97 10.65
C VAL A 137 7.08 -13.27 11.05
N GLY A 138 6.08 -13.23 10.18
CA GLY A 138 4.75 -12.67 10.47
C GLY A 138 4.57 -11.20 10.10
N LYS A 139 5.60 -10.54 9.55
CA LYS A 139 5.55 -9.13 9.12
C LYS A 139 4.92 -9.03 7.73
N SER A 140 3.60 -9.25 7.68
CA SER A 140 2.82 -9.40 6.44
C SER A 140 2.02 -8.16 6.04
N ASP A 141 2.10 -7.07 6.80
CA ASP A 141 1.43 -5.80 6.51
C ASP A 141 1.57 -5.37 5.04
N TYR A 142 0.53 -4.75 4.48
CA TYR A 142 0.55 -4.30 3.09
C TYR A 142 1.55 -3.16 2.88
N LEU A 143 1.44 -2.09 3.65
CA LEU A 143 2.20 -0.86 3.45
C LEU A 143 3.65 -0.99 3.93
N HIS A 144 3.88 -1.74 5.01
CA HIS A 144 5.14 -1.84 5.74
C HIS A 144 5.73 -3.25 5.80
N GLY A 145 4.94 -4.27 5.45
CA GLY A 145 5.33 -5.68 5.48
C GLY A 145 5.52 -6.27 4.09
N GLY A 146 5.57 -7.60 4.03
CA GLY A 146 5.88 -8.31 2.80
C GLY A 146 4.73 -8.40 1.77
N LEU A 147 3.47 -8.08 2.12
CA LEU A 147 2.39 -8.15 1.14
C LEU A 147 2.38 -6.98 0.14
N GLY A 148 2.99 -5.85 0.49
CA GLY A 148 3.29 -4.80 -0.49
C GLY A 148 4.20 -5.27 -1.62
N ILE A 149 5.12 -6.19 -1.32
CA ILE A 149 6.01 -6.81 -2.31
C ILE A 149 5.24 -7.81 -3.18
N LEU A 150 4.34 -8.61 -2.59
CA LEU A 150 3.43 -9.45 -3.38
C LEU A 150 2.64 -8.59 -4.37
N TYR A 151 2.03 -7.51 -3.89
CA TYR A 151 1.24 -6.61 -4.73
C TYR A 151 2.06 -6.06 -5.90
N TYR A 152 3.30 -5.63 -5.65
CA TYR A 152 4.21 -5.18 -6.69
C TYR A 152 4.47 -6.27 -7.75
N PHE A 153 4.86 -7.48 -7.35
CA PHE A 153 5.13 -8.55 -8.31
C PHE A 153 3.88 -9.04 -9.06
N LEU A 154 2.69 -8.94 -8.46
CA LEU A 154 1.43 -9.18 -9.17
C LEU A 154 1.16 -8.18 -10.31
N LYS A 155 1.67 -6.94 -10.18
CA LYS A 155 1.63 -5.96 -11.28
C LYS A 155 2.65 -6.25 -12.37
N ARG A 156 3.56 -7.20 -12.16
CA ARG A 156 4.60 -7.63 -13.11
C ARG A 156 4.54 -9.15 -13.37
N ILE A 157 3.35 -9.73 -13.27
CA ILE A 157 3.17 -11.18 -13.25
C ILE A 157 3.49 -11.87 -14.59
N GLU A 158 3.70 -11.09 -15.65
CA GLU A 158 3.99 -11.59 -16.99
C GLU A 158 5.32 -12.36 -17.08
N SER A 159 6.21 -12.21 -16.09
CA SER A 159 7.48 -12.94 -16.02
C SER A 159 7.40 -14.19 -15.13
N GLU A 160 7.96 -15.31 -15.59
CA GLU A 160 8.00 -16.58 -14.85
C GLU A 160 8.64 -16.44 -13.46
N ILE A 161 9.72 -15.65 -13.35
CA ILE A 161 10.37 -15.39 -12.05
C ILE A 161 9.40 -14.71 -11.07
N ASN A 162 8.52 -13.83 -11.55
CA ASN A 162 7.54 -13.14 -10.71
C ASN A 162 6.40 -14.08 -10.30
N VAL A 163 6.02 -15.03 -11.15
CA VAL A 163 5.10 -16.12 -10.78
C VAL A 163 5.70 -16.96 -9.64
N GLU A 164 6.98 -17.32 -9.73
CA GLU A 164 7.67 -18.07 -8.68
C GLU A 164 7.76 -17.27 -7.37
N ARG A 165 8.16 -15.99 -7.45
CA ARG A 165 8.23 -15.08 -6.30
C ARG A 165 6.87 -14.95 -5.60
N CYS A 166 5.79 -14.73 -6.37
CA CYS A 166 4.44 -14.64 -5.82
C CYS A 166 4.03 -15.94 -5.14
N ASN A 167 4.26 -17.10 -5.77
CA ASN A 167 3.94 -18.40 -5.20
C ASN A 167 4.68 -18.66 -3.88
N LYS A 168 5.98 -18.33 -3.80
CA LYS A 168 6.77 -18.44 -2.57
C LYS A 168 6.21 -17.57 -1.45
N ILE A 169 5.85 -16.33 -1.77
CA ILE A 169 5.25 -15.40 -0.80
C ILE A 169 3.90 -15.94 -0.30
N ILE A 170 3.01 -16.41 -1.19
CA ILE A 170 1.71 -16.97 -0.82
C ILE A 170 1.87 -18.20 0.07
N ASP A 171 2.81 -19.09 -0.25
CA ASP A 171 3.09 -20.28 0.55
C ASP A 171 3.63 -19.92 1.94
N ALA A 172 4.52 -18.92 2.05
CA ALA A 172 5.00 -18.43 3.34
C ALA A 172 3.90 -17.74 4.15
N TYR A 173 3.04 -16.95 3.50
CA TYR A 173 1.89 -16.31 4.15
C TYR A 173 0.97 -17.36 4.77
N PHE A 174 0.60 -18.38 3.99
CA PHE A 174 -0.23 -19.48 4.46
C PHE A 174 0.39 -20.23 5.63
N THR A 175 1.69 -20.50 5.57
CA THR A 175 2.42 -21.20 6.64
C THR A 175 2.45 -20.39 7.95
N LYS A 176 2.48 -19.06 7.85
CA LYS A 176 2.56 -18.19 9.02
C LYS A 176 1.18 -17.88 9.62
N ALA A 177 0.12 -17.98 8.82
CA ALA A 177 -1.28 -17.76 9.21
C ALA A 177 -1.68 -18.53 10.47
N LYS A 178 -2.34 -17.85 11.42
CA LYS A 178 -3.08 -18.53 12.48
C LYS A 178 -4.44 -18.92 11.90
N ILE A 179 -4.71 -20.22 11.82
CA ILE A 179 -5.95 -20.77 11.27
C ILE A 179 -6.53 -21.74 12.30
N ASP A 180 -7.72 -21.43 12.80
CA ASP A 180 -8.47 -22.26 13.74
C ASP A 180 -9.97 -22.16 13.48
N GLU A 181 -10.79 -22.60 14.44
CA GLU A 181 -12.25 -22.55 14.31
C GLU A 181 -12.82 -21.13 14.13
N GLN A 182 -12.08 -20.09 14.54
CA GLN A 182 -12.49 -18.69 14.33
C GLN A 182 -12.17 -18.20 12.91
N GLY A 183 -11.35 -18.92 12.14
CA GLY A 183 -10.89 -18.52 10.82
C GLY A 183 -9.41 -18.13 10.80
N LEU A 184 -9.01 -17.48 9.71
CA LEU A 184 -7.63 -17.08 9.45
C LEU A 184 -7.38 -15.66 9.94
N ARG A 185 -6.25 -15.47 10.62
CA ARG A 185 -5.77 -14.16 11.03
C ARG A 185 -4.25 -14.10 11.06
N MET A 186 -3.74 -12.87 11.06
CA MET A 186 -2.32 -12.61 11.04
C MET A 186 -1.92 -11.53 12.03
N ILE A 187 -0.89 -11.83 12.81
CA ILE A 187 -0.30 -10.89 13.76
C ILE A 187 0.08 -9.63 13.00
N ASN A 188 -0.34 -8.49 13.53
CA ASN A 188 0.05 -7.20 13.00
C ASN A 188 1.27 -6.69 13.77
N THR A 189 2.34 -6.33 13.05
CA THR A 189 3.60 -5.88 13.63
C THR A 189 3.81 -4.36 13.57
N VAL A 190 2.78 -3.62 13.18
CA VAL A 190 2.78 -2.16 12.97
C VAL A 190 1.90 -1.44 14.00
N LEU A 191 1.18 -2.18 14.84
CA LEU A 191 0.39 -1.63 15.94
C LEU A 191 1.33 -1.08 17.04
N PHE A 192 1.16 0.20 17.39
CA PHE A 192 1.83 0.80 18.54
C PHE A 192 1.25 0.21 19.84
N GLU A 193 2.10 -0.12 20.81
CA GLU A 193 1.67 -0.73 22.09
C GLU A 193 0.79 -1.98 21.91
N ALA A 194 1.03 -2.75 20.83
CA ALA A 194 0.25 -3.93 20.50
C ALA A 194 0.07 -4.85 21.72
N VAL A 195 -1.19 -5.17 22.02
CA VAL A 195 -1.51 -6.14 23.06
C VAL A 195 -1.30 -7.55 22.51
N GLU A 196 -1.00 -8.51 23.38
CA GLU A 196 -0.92 -9.91 22.99
C GLU A 196 -2.22 -10.36 22.33
N GLU A 197 -2.11 -11.07 21.20
CA GLU A 197 -3.25 -11.54 20.40
C GLU A 197 -4.16 -10.41 19.88
N GLU A 198 -3.59 -9.22 19.64
CA GLU A 198 -4.25 -8.14 18.90
C GLU A 198 -4.09 -8.30 17.37
N TYR A 199 -5.20 -8.22 16.65
CA TYR A 199 -5.28 -8.40 15.20
C TYR A 199 -5.94 -7.20 14.53
N ASN A 200 -5.23 -6.56 13.59
CA ASN A 200 -5.80 -5.51 12.77
C ASN A 200 -6.65 -6.11 11.64
N LEU A 201 -7.87 -5.60 11.46
CA LEU A 201 -8.82 -6.01 10.43
C LEU A 201 -8.95 -5.00 9.29
N GLY A 202 -8.37 -3.80 9.45
CA GLY A 202 -8.50 -2.67 8.53
C GLY A 202 -7.82 -2.87 7.18
N LEU A 203 -8.10 -1.94 6.26
CA LEU A 203 -7.60 -1.99 4.88
C LEU A 203 -6.10 -1.69 4.77
N ALA A 204 -5.61 -0.67 5.48
CA ALA A 204 -4.23 -0.22 5.34
C ALA A 204 -3.22 -1.21 5.96
N HIS A 205 -3.56 -1.75 7.14
CA HIS A 205 -2.62 -2.53 7.94
C HIS A 205 -3.11 -3.94 8.28
N GLY A 206 -4.39 -4.20 8.11
CA GLY A 206 -5.05 -5.39 8.61
C GLY A 206 -5.43 -6.39 7.55
N LEU A 207 -6.12 -7.42 8.03
CA LEU A 207 -6.52 -8.58 7.25
C LEU A 207 -7.30 -8.20 5.98
N ALA A 208 -8.19 -7.19 6.01
CA ALA A 208 -8.95 -6.79 4.82
C ALA A 208 -8.05 -6.40 3.64
N GLY A 209 -6.98 -5.61 3.86
CA GLY A 209 -6.02 -5.27 2.81
C GLY A 209 -5.25 -6.47 2.30
N GLN A 210 -4.86 -7.36 3.21
CA GLN A 210 -4.15 -8.59 2.86
C GLN A 210 -5.02 -9.49 1.95
N LEU A 211 -6.31 -9.64 2.29
CA LEU A 211 -7.26 -10.41 1.50
C LEU A 211 -7.49 -9.80 0.11
N ILE A 212 -7.55 -8.47 -0.02
CA ILE A 212 -7.67 -7.81 -1.33
C ILE A 212 -6.47 -8.10 -2.22
N ILE A 213 -5.25 -8.06 -1.67
CA ILE A 213 -4.03 -8.39 -2.43
C ILE A 213 -4.04 -9.86 -2.87
N LEU A 214 -4.47 -10.76 -1.99
CA LEU A 214 -4.61 -12.18 -2.30
C LEU A 214 -5.70 -12.43 -3.35
N SER A 215 -6.80 -11.68 -3.33
CA SER A 215 -7.82 -11.72 -4.39
C SER A 215 -7.22 -11.35 -5.76
N HIS A 216 -6.34 -10.36 -5.83
CA HIS A 216 -5.62 -10.07 -7.08
C HIS A 216 -4.74 -11.26 -7.53
N ALA A 217 -4.09 -11.96 -6.61
CA ALA A 217 -3.35 -13.18 -6.95
C ALA A 217 -4.27 -14.29 -7.47
N TYR A 218 -5.46 -14.44 -6.88
CA TYR A 218 -6.49 -15.38 -7.35
C TYR A 218 -6.96 -15.05 -8.77
N GLU A 219 -7.24 -13.79 -9.07
CA GLU A 219 -7.63 -13.30 -10.41
C GLU A 219 -6.56 -13.60 -11.47
N LYS A 220 -5.28 -13.56 -11.08
CA LYS A 220 -4.15 -13.94 -11.94
C LYS A 220 -3.94 -15.46 -12.06
N GLY A 221 -4.78 -16.26 -11.42
CA GLY A 221 -4.75 -17.71 -11.51
C GLY A 221 -3.68 -18.39 -10.65
N LEU A 222 -3.07 -17.67 -9.72
CA LEU A 222 -2.07 -18.24 -8.82
C LEU A 222 -2.75 -19.04 -7.72
N LYS A 223 -2.28 -20.27 -7.46
CA LYS A 223 -2.62 -21.09 -6.27
C LYS A 223 -4.12 -21.06 -5.89
N LYS A 224 -5.02 -21.11 -6.88
CA LYS A 224 -6.45 -20.76 -6.72
C LYS A 224 -7.12 -21.39 -5.51
N GLU A 225 -6.99 -22.70 -5.33
CA GLU A 225 -7.61 -23.42 -4.22
C GLU A 225 -7.10 -22.95 -2.85
N LYS A 226 -5.77 -22.78 -2.73
CA LYS A 226 -5.15 -22.29 -1.50
C LYS A 226 -5.57 -20.86 -1.19
N ILE A 227 -5.58 -19.99 -2.19
CA ILE A 227 -5.97 -18.59 -2.00
C ILE A 227 -7.46 -18.48 -1.67
N GLN A 228 -8.31 -19.26 -2.33
CA GLN A 228 -9.74 -19.33 -2.01
C GLN A 228 -9.94 -19.72 -0.55
N TYR A 229 -9.26 -20.78 -0.09
CA TYR A 229 -9.33 -21.18 1.32
C TYR A 229 -8.85 -20.08 2.27
N ILE A 230 -7.74 -19.39 1.95
CA ILE A 230 -7.26 -18.25 2.75
C ILE A 230 -8.32 -17.13 2.84
N ILE A 231 -8.93 -16.77 1.71
CA ILE A 231 -9.94 -15.72 1.65
C ILE A 231 -11.17 -16.12 2.45
N GLU A 232 -11.68 -17.33 2.26
CA GLU A 232 -12.85 -17.85 2.99
C GLU A 232 -12.60 -17.86 4.50
N GLN A 233 -11.43 -18.34 4.96
CA GLN A 233 -11.08 -18.33 6.37
C GLN A 233 -10.87 -16.92 6.92
N GLY A 234 -10.29 -16.01 6.13
CA GLY A 234 -10.08 -14.62 6.55
C GLY A 234 -11.39 -13.85 6.67
N VAL A 235 -12.31 -14.03 5.70
CA VAL A 235 -13.67 -13.47 5.76
C VAL A 235 -14.44 -14.04 6.94
N LYS A 236 -14.36 -15.35 7.19
CA LYS A 236 -14.96 -15.98 8.37
C LYS A 236 -14.49 -15.31 9.66
N TYR A 237 -13.19 -15.00 9.78
CA TYR A 237 -12.66 -14.32 10.94
C TYR A 237 -13.22 -12.88 11.08
N ILE A 238 -13.18 -12.08 10.01
CA ILE A 238 -13.73 -10.71 10.01
C ILE A 238 -15.22 -10.69 10.37
N GLU A 239 -16.03 -11.57 9.74
CA GLU A 239 -17.47 -11.67 10.02
C GLU A 239 -17.75 -12.10 11.46
N GLY A 240 -16.93 -12.97 12.05
CA GLY A 240 -17.03 -13.32 13.46
C GLY A 240 -16.82 -12.14 14.41
N LYS A 241 -16.19 -11.05 13.94
CA LYS A 241 -15.96 -9.82 14.72
C LYS A 241 -16.98 -8.72 14.45
N LYS A 242 -17.99 -8.98 13.62
CA LYS A 242 -19.10 -8.04 13.38
C LYS A 242 -19.85 -7.71 14.67
N ARG A 243 -20.19 -6.45 14.87
CA ARG A 243 -20.98 -5.93 16.01
C ARG A 243 -22.18 -5.16 15.52
N LYS A 244 -23.18 -5.01 16.41
CA LYS A 244 -24.33 -4.14 16.16
C LYS A 244 -23.94 -2.69 16.45
N LEU A 245 -24.50 -1.74 15.71
CA LEU A 245 -24.13 -0.31 15.85
C LEU A 245 -24.41 0.25 17.25
N GLU A 246 -25.43 -0.26 17.95
CA GLU A 246 -25.74 0.19 19.31
C GLU A 246 -24.63 -0.16 20.32
N LYS A 247 -23.85 -1.21 20.04
CA LYS A 247 -22.72 -1.64 20.87
C LYS A 247 -21.46 -0.82 20.62
N THR A 248 -21.39 -0.10 19.50
CA THR A 248 -20.20 0.63 19.03
C THR A 248 -20.43 2.14 19.00
N ASN A 249 -21.45 2.63 19.70
CA ASN A 249 -21.88 4.03 19.68
C ASN A 249 -22.12 4.59 18.25
N GLY A 250 -22.51 3.74 17.31
CA GLY A 250 -22.77 4.12 15.91
C GLY A 250 -21.55 4.24 15.00
N ASN A 251 -20.34 3.92 15.46
CA ASN A 251 -19.11 4.12 14.68
C ASN A 251 -19.00 3.20 13.43
N SER A 252 -18.94 1.89 13.62
CA SER A 252 -18.82 0.91 12.53
C SER A 252 -19.30 -0.47 12.97
N LEU A 253 -19.68 -1.32 12.02
CA LEU A 253 -20.02 -2.73 12.26
C LEU A 253 -18.79 -3.60 12.52
N TYR A 254 -17.61 -3.17 12.10
CA TYR A 254 -16.34 -3.90 12.23
C TYR A 254 -15.30 -2.98 12.87
N ALA A 255 -14.62 -3.50 13.89
CA ALA A 255 -13.50 -2.81 14.53
C ALA A 255 -12.28 -2.80 13.60
N VAL A 256 -11.42 -1.79 13.75
CA VAL A 256 -10.12 -1.72 13.05
C VAL A 256 -9.14 -2.73 13.63
N SER A 257 -9.22 -3.00 14.93
CA SER A 257 -8.40 -3.97 15.65
C SER A 257 -9.25 -4.81 16.60
N PHE A 258 -8.75 -5.99 16.98
CA PHE A 258 -9.45 -6.91 17.86
C PHE A 258 -8.47 -7.72 18.71
N ILE A 259 -8.66 -7.72 20.04
CA ILE A 259 -7.89 -8.55 20.99
C ILE A 259 -8.63 -9.88 21.19
N ASP A 260 -8.04 -10.95 20.69
CA ASP A 260 -8.67 -12.26 20.59
C ASP A 260 -8.85 -13.00 21.93
N ILE A 261 -8.02 -12.66 22.92
CA ILE A 261 -8.09 -13.24 24.27
C ILE A 261 -9.20 -12.62 25.13
N LEU A 262 -9.78 -11.50 24.68
CA LEU A 262 -10.84 -10.80 25.39
C LEU A 262 -12.21 -11.09 24.76
N PRO A 263 -13.30 -11.04 25.55
CA PRO A 263 -14.65 -11.13 25.01
C PRO A 263 -14.92 -10.08 23.91
N PRO A 264 -15.75 -10.41 22.92
CA PRO A 264 -16.30 -9.49 21.92
C PRO A 264 -16.81 -8.13 22.40
N ASP A 265 -17.46 -8.11 23.56
CA ASP A 265 -18.11 -6.94 24.17
C ASP A 265 -17.26 -6.35 25.31
N ASP A 266 -16.00 -6.80 25.46
CA ASP A 266 -15.06 -6.22 26.42
C ASP A 266 -14.82 -4.73 26.08
N PRO A 267 -14.80 -3.82 27.07
CA PRO A 267 -14.54 -2.40 26.84
C PRO A 267 -13.29 -2.13 25.98
N ALA A 268 -12.21 -2.90 26.15
CA ALA A 268 -11.00 -2.73 25.35
C ALA A 268 -11.26 -3.00 23.85
N ASN A 269 -12.05 -4.02 23.52
CA ASN A 269 -12.46 -4.31 22.15
C ASN A 269 -13.48 -3.30 21.59
N LEU A 270 -14.15 -2.54 22.44
CA LEU A 270 -15.08 -1.47 22.05
C LEU A 270 -14.36 -0.14 21.76
N GLU A 271 -13.08 0.00 22.13
CA GLU A 271 -12.29 1.20 21.84
C GLU A 271 -11.62 1.18 20.45
N PHE A 272 -11.46 0.01 19.80
CA PHE A 272 -10.72 -0.13 18.54
C PHE A 272 -11.52 0.20 17.27
N TYR A 273 -12.33 1.24 17.31
CA TYR A 273 -13.05 1.75 16.14
C TYR A 273 -12.31 2.91 15.46
N ASP A 274 -11.32 3.48 16.14
CA ASP A 274 -10.39 4.47 15.61
C ASP A 274 -9.00 3.85 15.36
N SER A 275 -8.24 4.40 14.41
CA SER A 275 -6.93 3.86 14.03
C SER A 275 -5.87 4.16 15.08
N ARG A 276 -5.21 3.12 15.62
CA ARG A 276 -3.96 3.24 16.39
C ARG A 276 -2.79 2.85 15.48
N LEU A 277 -2.04 3.82 14.98
CA LEU A 277 -0.89 3.61 14.08
C LEU A 277 0.39 4.10 14.75
N ALA A 278 1.50 3.41 14.49
CA ALA A 278 2.86 3.83 14.85
C ALA A 278 3.44 4.84 13.85
#